data_AF-D7C261-F1
#
_entry.id   AF-D7C261-F1
#
_cell.length_a   1.000
_cell.length_b   1.000
_cell.length_c   1.000
_cell.angle_alpha   90.00
_cell.angle_beta   90.00
_cell.angle_gamma   90.00
#
_symmetry.space_group_name_H-M   'P 1'
#
loop_
_entity.id
_entity.type
_entity.pdbx_description
1 polymer ?
#
loop_
_entity_poly.entity_id
_entity_poly.type
_entity_poly.pdbx_seq_one_letter_code
_entity_poly.pdbx_strand_id
1 'polypeptide(L)' 'MLQLEVVAMPLAVARVASILAHRQFDLITMDVAAPVDGLRRITIEVDTADEIKLQQLVKFLNRAPEVVTVS' A
#
# COMPACT_ATOMS: atom_id res chain seq x y z
N MET A 1 10.51 3.28 -1.39
CA MET A 1 9.48 3.66 -0.40
C MET A 1 8.27 4.15 -1.16
N LEU A 2 7.08 3.65 -0.84
CA LEU A 2 5.81 4.08 -1.43
C LEU A 2 4.90 4.61 -0.32
N GLN A 3 4.20 5.69 -0.60
CA GLN A 3 3.19 6.27 0.27
C GLN A 3 1.81 6.06 -0.37
N LEU A 4 0.88 5.52 0.40
CA LEU A 4 -0.49 5.30 0.01
C LEU A 4 -1.40 6.19 0.85
N GLU A 5 -2.38 6.81 0.22
CA GLU A 5 -3.55 7.34 0.92
C GLU A 5 -4.71 6.41 0.68
N VAL A 6 -5.31 5.90 1.77
CA VAL A 6 -6.44 4.99 1.72
C VAL A 6 -7.62 5.56 2.48
N VAL A 7 -8.84 5.22 2.06
CA VAL A 7 -10.04 5.53 2.83
C VAL A 7 -9.97 4.81 4.17
N ALA A 8 -10.31 5.50 5.26
CA ALA A 8 -10.29 4.98 6.63
C ALA A 8 -11.46 4.01 6.91
N MET A 9 -11.68 3.05 6.03
CA MET A 9 -12.64 1.96 6.18
C MET A 9 -12.06 0.81 6.99
N PRO A 10 -12.92 0.00 7.66
CA PRO A 10 -12.51 -1.26 8.22
C PRO A 10 -11.77 -2.11 7.19
N LEU A 11 -10.67 -2.76 7.60
CA LEU A 11 -9.86 -3.67 6.78
C LEU A 11 -9.04 -3.04 5.64
N ALA A 12 -9.05 -1.72 5.42
CA ALA A 12 -8.24 -1.09 4.37
C ALA A 12 -6.74 -1.45 4.48
N VAL A 13 -6.19 -1.39 5.70
CA VAL A 13 -4.81 -1.78 5.99
C VAL A 13 -4.58 -3.27 5.70
N ALA A 14 -5.52 -4.14 6.10
CA ALA A 14 -5.42 -5.57 5.88
C ALA A 14 -5.45 -5.94 4.40
N ARG A 15 -6.20 -5.21 3.58
CA ARG A 15 -6.21 -5.39 2.12
C ARG A 15 -4.89 -5.00 1.48
N VAL A 16 -4.29 -3.87 1.86
CA VAL A 16 -2.95 -3.48 1.39
C VAL A 16 -1.93 -4.57 1.76
N ALA A 17 -1.93 -5.05 3.01
CA ALA A 17 -1.07 -6.13 3.45
C ALA A 17 -1.31 -7.44 2.67
N SER A 18 -2.57 -7.78 2.38
CA SER A 18 -2.92 -8.97 1.59
C SER A 18 -2.43 -8.88 0.14
N ILE A 19 -2.49 -7.70 -0.49
CA ILE A 19 -1.94 -7.49 -1.84
C ILE A 19 -0.43 -7.74 -1.86
N LEU A 20 0.29 -7.18 -0.88
CA LEU A 20 1.74 -7.37 -0.75
C LEU A 20 2.08 -8.85 -0.56
N ALA A 21 1.38 -9.54 0.35
CA ALA A 21 1.60 -10.96 0.63
C ALA A 21 1.26 -11.88 -0.56
N HIS A 22 0.09 -11.73 -1.18
CA HIS A 22 -0.33 -12.57 -2.31
C HIS A 22 0.52 -12.40 -3.57
N ARG A 23 1.21 -11.26 -3.69
CA ARG A 23 2.11 -10.97 -4.82
C ARG A 23 3.57 -11.18 -4.48
N GLN A 24 3.86 -11.72 -3.28
CA GLN A 24 5.21 -12.06 -2.83
C GLN A 24 6.17 -10.86 -2.90
N PHE A 25 5.70 -9.67 -2.51
CA PHE A 25 6.58 -8.54 -2.26
C PHE A 25 7.16 -8.64 -0.86
N ASP A 26 8.47 -8.66 -0.76
CA ASP A 26 9.18 -8.65 0.50
C ASP A 26 9.04 -7.27 1.14
N LEU A 27 8.23 -7.20 2.20
CA LEU A 27 7.95 -5.97 2.93
C LEU A 27 9.00 -5.77 4.01
N ILE A 28 9.75 -4.67 3.93
CA ILE A 28 10.73 -4.27 4.94
C ILE A 28 10.00 -3.56 6.09
N THR A 29 9.21 -2.52 5.76
CA THR A 29 8.44 -1.75 6.74
C THR A 29 7.05 -1.41 6.21
N MET A 30 6.09 -1.33 7.14
CA MET A 30 4.76 -0.78 6.89
C MET A 30 4.37 0.06 8.10
N ASP A 31 4.41 1.37 7.93
CA ASP A 31 3.95 2.34 8.92
C ASP A 31 2.53 2.79 8.59
N VAL A 32 1.69 2.87 9.62
CA VAL A 32 0.26 3.14 9.48
C VAL A 32 -0.10 4.32 10.38
N ALA A 33 -0.31 5.47 9.76
CA ALA A 33 -0.69 6.67 10.49
C ALA A 33 -2.11 6.56 11.07
N ALA A 34 -2.40 7.40 12.07
CA ALA A 34 -3.76 7.65 12.50
C ALA A 34 -4.59 8.25 11.34
N PRO A 35 -5.90 7.95 11.25
CA PRO A 35 -6.73 8.50 10.21
C PRO A 35 -6.97 10.01 10.44
N VAL A 36 -6.99 10.79 9.36
CA VAL A 36 -7.28 12.23 9.34
C VAL A 36 -8.28 12.47 8.21
N ASP A 37 -9.37 13.17 8.51
CA ASP A 37 -10.43 13.51 7.54
C ASP A 37 -10.97 12.32 6.73
N GLY A 38 -11.10 11.15 7.37
CA GLY A 38 -11.61 9.94 6.72
C GLY A 38 -10.62 9.24 5.79
N LEU A 39 -9.38 9.72 5.73
CA LEU A 39 -8.26 9.09 5.04
C LEU A 39 -7.24 8.57 6.05
N ARG A 40 -6.42 7.62 5.60
CA ARG A 40 -5.32 7.06 6.37
C ARG A 40 -4.10 6.95 5.47
N ARG A 41 -2.96 7.43 5.96
CA ARG A 41 -1.69 7.28 5.26
C ARG A 41 -1.04 5.96 5.67
N ILE A 42 -0.58 5.21 4.67
CA ILE A 42 0.22 4.00 4.85
C ILE A 42 1.52 4.20 4.09
N THR A 43 2.63 4.02 4.77
CA THR A 43 3.96 4.12 4.18
C THR A 43 4.57 2.73 4.16
N ILE A 44 4.95 2.26 2.98
CA ILE A 44 5.55 0.94 2.81
C ILE A 44 6.95 1.03 2.20
N GLU A 45 7.80 0.13 2.64
CA GLU A 45 9.11 -0.11 2.06
C GLU A 45 9.20 -1.57 1.67
N VAL A 46 9.56 -1.82 0.41
CA VAL A 46 9.67 -3.17 -0.16
C VAL A 46 11.09 -3.43 -0.61
N ASP A 47 11.59 -4.64 -0.39
CA ASP A 47 12.91 -5.09 -0.80
C ASP A 47 12.88 -5.49 -2.27
N THR A 48 12.95 -4.49 -3.15
CA THR A 48 13.07 -4.74 -4.59
C THR A 48 13.89 -3.64 -5.26
N ALA A 49 14.93 -4.06 -5.98
CA ALA A 49 15.66 -3.21 -6.93
C ALA A 49 15.04 -3.24 -8.35
N ASP A 50 14.06 -4.13 -8.58
CA ASP A 50 13.38 -4.27 -9.86
C ASP A 50 12.26 -3.23 -10.00
N GLU A 51 12.51 -2.23 -10.85
CA GLU A 51 11.57 -1.14 -11.12
C GLU A 51 10.29 -1.63 -11.83
N ILE A 52 10.36 -2.69 -12.64
CA ILE A 52 9.18 -3.26 -13.31
C ILE A 52 8.26 -3.88 -12.26
N LYS A 53 8.81 -4.63 -11.31
CA LYS A 53 8.05 -5.17 -10.17
C LYS A 53 7.44 -4.07 -9.32
N LEU A 54 8.18 -2.98 -9.07
CA LEU A 54 7.66 -1.83 -8.32
C LEU A 54 6.47 -1.17 -9.06
N GLN A 55 6.58 -0.98 -10.37
CA GLN A 55 5.48 -0.44 -11.19
C GLN A 55 4.26 -1.37 -11.21
N GLN A 56 4.47 -2.71 -11.18
CA GLN A 56 3.38 -3.67 -11.04
C GLN A 56 2.70 -3.57 -9.67
N LEU A 57 3.48 -3.42 -8.58
CA LEU A 57 2.94 -3.20 -7.24
C LEU A 57 2.04 -1.97 -7.20
N VAL A 58 2.52 -0.84 -7.71
CA VAL A 58 1.75 0.41 -7.82
C VAL A 58 0.44 0.19 -8.58
N LYS A 59 0.46 -0.57 -9.68
CA LYS A 59 -0.75 -0.92 -10.43
C LYS A 59 -1.73 -1.79 -9.64
N PHE A 60 -1.23 -2.74 -8.84
CA PHE A 60 -2.10 -3.56 -7.99
C PHE A 60 -2.73 -2.76 -6.87
N LEU A 61 -1.95 -1.89 -6.22
CA LEU A 61 -2.43 -1.02 -5.14
C LEU A 61 -3.49 -0.03 -5.65
N ASN A 62 -3.25 0.64 -6.79
CA ASN A 62 -4.21 1.55 -7.40
C ASN A 62 -5.52 0.88 -7.85
N ARG A 63 -5.57 -0.46 -7.95
CA ARG A 63 -6.81 -1.20 -8.27
C ARG A 63 -7.65 -1.51 -7.03
N ALA A 64 -7.09 -1.35 -5.84
CA ALA A 64 -7.81 -1.58 -4.60
C ALA A 64 -8.77 -0.40 -4.36
N PRO A 65 -10.08 -0.63 -4.12
CA PRO A 65 -11.08 0.43 -4.10
C PRO A 65 -10.92 1.40 -2.91
N GLU A 66 -10.27 0.95 -1.85
CA GLU A 66 -9.92 1.80 -0.71
C GLU A 66 -8.68 2.68 -0.94
N VAL A 67 -7.86 2.42 -1.97
CA VAL A 67 -6.65 3.20 -2.26
C VAL A 67 -7.03 4.40 -3.13
N VAL A 68 -6.76 5.60 -2.63
CA VAL A 68 -7.04 6.87 -3.30
C VAL A 68 -5.84 7.29 -4.16
N THR A 69 -4.64 7.22 -3.59
CA THR A 69 -3.40 7.59 -4.26
C THR A 69 -2.25 6.67 -3.84
N VAL A 70 -1.28 6.49 -4.74
CA VAL A 70 0.01 5.83 -4.49
C VAL A 70 1.11 6.72 -5.07
N SER A 71 2.05 7.16 -4.25
CA SER A 71 3.17 8.06 -4.61
C SER A 71 4.51 7.58 -4.08
#